data_AF-A0A376W1S2-F1
#
_entry.id   AF-A0A376W1S2-F1
#
_cell.length_a   1.000
_cell.length_b   1.000
_cell.length_c   1.000
_cell.angle_alpha   90.00
_cell.angle_beta   90.00
_cell.angle_gamma   90.00
#
_symmetry.space_group_name_H-M   'P 1'
#
loop_
_entity.id
_entity.type
_entity.pdbx_description
1 polymer ?
#
loop_
_entity_poly.entity_id
_entity_poly.type
_entity_poly.pdbx_seq_one_letter_code
_entity_poly.pdbx_strand_id
1 'polypeptide(L)' 'MGGLPDALFVIDADHEHIAIKEANNLGIPVFAIVDTNSDPDGVDFVIPG' A
#
# COMPACT_ATOMS: atom_id res chain seq x y z
N MET A 1 -17.49 -8.79 2.89
CA MET A 1 -16.18 -9.23 3.40
C MET A 1 -16.25 -9.16 4.91
N GLY A 2 -16.09 -10.28 5.62
CA GLY A 2 -16.52 -10.45 7.03
C GLY A 2 -15.54 -9.96 8.10
N GLY A 3 -14.72 -8.95 7.81
CA GLY A 3 -13.67 -8.44 8.71
C GLY A 3 -12.66 -7.54 8.00
N LEU A 4 -11.61 -7.14 8.74
CA LEU A 4 -10.45 -6.46 8.16
C LEU A 4 -9.64 -7.44 7.29
N PRO A 5 -9.00 -6.98 6.20
CA PRO A 5 -8.09 -7.82 5.43
C PRO A 5 -6.77 -8.06 6.18
N ASP A 6 -6.15 -9.21 5.92
CA ASP A 6 -4.84 -9.57 6.50
C ASP A 6 -3.66 -8.90 5.78
N ALA A 7 -3.87 -8.40 4.55
CA ALA A 7 -2.90 -7.69 3.74
C ALA A 7 -3.60 -6.83 2.68
N LEU A 8 -2.92 -5.79 2.20
CA LEU A 8 -3.37 -4.93 1.11
C LEU A 8 -2.37 -4.98 -0.05
N PHE A 9 -2.86 -5.20 -1.27
CA PHE A 9 -2.08 -5.06 -2.50
C PHE A 9 -2.54 -3.81 -3.26
N VAL A 10 -1.62 -2.89 -3.54
CA VAL A 10 -1.88 -1.58 -4.13
C VAL A 10 -1.18 -1.47 -5.49
N ILE A 11 -1.85 -0.85 -6.46
CA ILE A 11 -1.30 -0.47 -7.75
C ILE A 11 -1.27 1.06 -7.79
N ASP A 12 -0.14 1.63 -8.20
CA ASP A 12 0.09 3.09 -8.21
C ASP A 12 0.04 3.70 -6.79
N ALA A 13 1.17 3.60 -6.08
CA ALA A 13 1.29 4.04 -4.69
C ALA A 13 1.04 5.55 -4.47
N ASP A 14 1.31 6.39 -5.47
CA ASP A 14 1.11 7.85 -5.36
C ASP A 14 -0.38 8.19 -5.48
N HIS A 15 -1.07 7.60 -6.46
CA HIS A 15 -2.51 7.81 -6.64
C HIS A 15 -3.32 7.26 -5.45
N GLU A 16 -2.94 6.10 -4.92
CA GLU A 16 -3.66 5.38 -3.87
C GLU A 16 -3.08 5.59 -2.45
N HIS A 17 -2.38 6.70 -2.21
CA HIS A 17 -1.77 7.02 -0.91
C HIS A 17 -2.76 7.02 0.28
N ILE A 18 -4.05 7.27 0.03
CA ILE A 18 -5.10 7.19 1.05
C ILE A 18 -5.29 5.74 1.52
N ALA A 19 -5.34 4.78 0.61
CA ALA A 19 -5.50 3.36 0.93
C ALA A 19 -4.28 2.85 1.73
N ILE A 20 -3.08 3.28 1.34
CA ILE A 20 -1.83 2.99 2.06
C ILE A 20 -1.91 3.56 3.49
N LYS A 21 -2.34 4.81 3.64
CA LYS A 21 -2.49 5.43 4.96
C LYS A 21 -3.52 4.73 5.84
N GLU A 22 -4.66 4.32 5.28
CA GLU A 22 -5.69 3.57 6.01
C GLU A 22 -5.18 2.20 6.46
N ALA A 23 -4.47 1.47 5.59
CA ALA A 23 -3.84 0.21 5.93
C ALA A 23 -2.81 0.36 7.06
N ASN A 24 -1.95 1.40 6.97
CA ASN A 24 -0.97 1.72 8.01
C ASN A 24 -1.62 2.05 9.36
N ASN A 25 -2.74 2.79 9.36
CA ASN A 25 -3.48 3.08 10.59
C ASN A 25 -4.08 1.82 11.24
N LEU A 26 -4.43 0.81 10.42
CA LEU A 26 -5.00 -0.46 10.87
C LEU A 26 -3.94 -1.55 11.12
N GLY A 27 -2.66 -1.26 10.85
CA GLY A 27 -1.57 -2.22 10.96
C GLY A 27 -1.64 -3.36 9.94
N ILE A 28 -2.26 -3.10 8.79
CA ILE A 28 -2.41 -4.07 7.70
C ILE A 28 -1.19 -3.93 6.78
N PRO A 29 -0.43 -5.01 6.52
CA PRO A 29 0.77 -4.95 5.70
C PRO A 29 0.45 -4.59 4.25
N VAL A 30 1.25 -3.68 3.68
CA VAL A 30 1.06 -3.12 2.34
C VAL A 30 2.11 -3.64 1.36
N PHE A 31 1.63 -4.21 0.25
CA PHE A 31 2.40 -4.58 -0.92
C PHE A 31 2.03 -3.63 -2.05
N ALA A 32 2.96 -2.90 -2.64
CA ALA A 32 2.63 -1.95 -3.69
C ALA A 32 3.61 -2.01 -4.87
N ILE A 33 3.06 -1.80 -6.08
CA ILE A 33 3.87 -1.50 -7.26
C ILE A 33 4.25 -0.01 -7.20
N VAL A 34 5.54 0.29 -7.20
CA VAL A 34 6.08 1.65 -7.09
C VAL A 34 6.92 1.96 -8.33
N ASP A 35 6.49 2.96 -9.09
CA ASP A 35 7.21 3.52 -10.23
C ASP A 35 8.20 4.60 -9.75
N THR A 36 9.13 4.96 -10.62
CA THR A 36 10.19 5.94 -10.43
C THR A 36 9.72 7.32 -9.96
N ASN A 37 8.46 7.68 -10.17
CA ASN A 37 7.88 8.95 -9.74
C ASN A 37 7.04 8.87 -8.46
N SER A 38 6.92 7.68 -7.85
CA SER A 38 6.10 7.46 -6.66
C SER A 38 6.95 7.33 -5.40
N ASP A 39 6.47 7.87 -4.29
CA ASP A 39 7.12 7.73 -2.98
C ASP A 39 6.81 6.34 -2.39
N PRO A 40 7.83 5.51 -2.07
CA PRO A 40 7.62 4.21 -1.43
C PRO A 40 7.27 4.31 0.07
N ASP A 41 7.24 5.50 0.68
CA ASP A 41 6.97 5.67 2.10
C ASP A 41 5.61 5.07 2.51
N GLY A 42 5.63 4.27 3.57
CA GLY A 42 4.44 3.58 4.08
C GLY A 42 4.07 2.29 3.34
N VAL A 43 4.88 1.83 2.39
CA VAL A 43 4.78 0.49 1.77
C VAL A 43 5.75 -0.46 2.46
N ASP A 44 5.27 -1.56 3.01
CA ASP A 44 6.14 -2.57 3.66
C ASP A 44 6.93 -3.39 2.62
N PHE A 45 6.28 -3.71 1.50
CA PHE A 45 6.84 -4.54 0.44
C PHE A 45 6.72 -3.84 -0.90
N VAL A 46 7.80 -3.15 -1.27
CA VAL A 46 7.91 -2.44 -2.56
C VAL A 46 8.18 -3.44 -3.68
N ILE A 47 7.36 -3.40 -4.73
CA ILE A 47 7.55 -4.11 -5.99
C ILE A 47 7.93 -3.06 -7.03
N PRO A 48 9.19 -3.01 -7.48
CA PRO A 48 9.60 -2.08 -8.53
C PRO A 48 8.86 -2.40 -9.83
N GLY A 49 8.20 -1.43 -10.45
CA GLY A 49 7.47 -1.63 -11.69
C GLY A 49 6.85 -0.37 -12.26
#